data_AF-A0A1R7T3E4-F1
#
_entry.id   AF-A0A1R7T3E4-F1
#
_cell.length_a   1.000
_cell.length_b   1.000
_cell.length_c   1.000
_cell.angle_alpha   90.00
_cell.angle_beta   90.00
_cell.angle_gamma   90.00
#
_symmetry.space_group_name_H-M   'P 1'
#
loop_
_entity.id
_entity.type
_entity.pdbx_description
1 polymer ?
#
loop_
_entity_poly.entity_id
_entity_poly.type
_entity_poly.pdbx_seq_one_letter_code
_entity_poly.pdbx_strand_id
1 'polypeptide(L)'
;MSDGTENAAIEVNHGLLKELEDMGFSMARAAWALHHSGNSSLEAAVNWIIDHENESQFENMPLVEFNIEIESPNPSDDTAETSHARAKELSEQARKLREEQETKREREREKERIRAGKELMETKRIAEENERKRNIALRKAEKDEEKKAREKIMLKVNADKLERKRRLGLPTETESASTSNPVSPLDPKRIVMSSPSVVSKAEEMRECLRSLRRNHKVRKRYRMIQKTKEER
;
A
#
# COMPACT_ATOMS: atom_id res chain seq x y z
N MET A 1 -2.56 28.10 -67.69
CA MET A 1 -3.31 28.19 -66.42
C MET A 1 -3.71 26.78 -66.10
N SER A 2 -3.03 26.21 -65.12
CA SER A 2 -3.20 24.83 -64.69
C SER A 2 -4.38 24.82 -63.71
N ASP A 3 -5.56 24.40 -64.17
CA ASP A 3 -6.60 23.90 -63.27
C ASP A 3 -6.05 22.58 -62.71
N GLY A 4 -5.77 22.48 -61.43
CA GLY A 4 -6.77 22.62 -60.38
C GLY A 4 -7.27 21.21 -60.03
N THR A 5 -6.34 20.28 -59.78
CA THR A 5 -6.67 18.93 -59.29
C THR A 5 -7.12 19.07 -57.85
N GLU A 6 -8.41 19.34 -57.69
CA GLU A 6 -9.09 19.34 -56.42
C GLU A 6 -8.97 17.92 -55.86
N ASN A 7 -8.17 17.77 -54.79
CA ASN A 7 -8.08 16.54 -54.01
C ASN A 7 -9.39 16.35 -53.25
N ALA A 8 -10.43 15.90 -53.95
CA ALA A 8 -11.69 15.50 -53.37
C ALA A 8 -11.55 14.08 -52.82
N ALA A 9 -11.89 13.88 -51.54
CA ALA A 9 -12.04 12.57 -50.96
C ALA A 9 -13.19 11.84 -51.67
N ILE A 10 -12.88 10.82 -52.46
CA ILE A 10 -13.88 10.10 -53.24
C ILE A 10 -14.44 8.97 -52.39
N GLU A 11 -15.74 9.00 -52.13
CA GLU A 11 -16.48 7.93 -51.46
C GLU A 11 -16.84 6.84 -52.48
N VAL A 12 -16.25 5.65 -52.35
CA VAL A 12 -16.47 4.54 -53.30
C VAL A 12 -16.91 3.28 -52.55
N ASN A 13 -17.91 2.58 -53.09
CA ASN A 13 -18.29 1.26 -52.58
C ASN A 13 -17.22 0.21 -52.92
N HIS A 14 -16.61 -0.38 -51.90
CA HIS A 14 -15.52 -1.35 -52.06
C HIS A 14 -15.94 -2.63 -52.80
N GLY A 15 -17.21 -3.06 -52.68
CA GLY A 15 -17.71 -4.26 -53.37
C GLY A 15 -17.72 -4.07 -54.89
N LEU A 16 -18.34 -2.98 -55.35
CA LEU A 16 -18.41 -2.62 -56.77
C LEU A 16 -17.02 -2.29 -57.35
N LEU A 17 -16.16 -1.64 -56.55
CA LEU A 17 -14.80 -1.32 -56.96
C LEU A 17 -13.97 -2.57 -57.20
N LYS A 18 -14.10 -3.58 -56.33
CA LYS A 18 -13.44 -4.87 -56.49
C LYS A 18 -13.96 -5.64 -57.71
N GLU A 19 -15.27 -5.60 -57.97
CA GLU A 19 -15.84 -6.26 -59.15
C GLU A 19 -15.33 -5.63 -60.46
N LEU A 20 -15.17 -4.30 -60.51
CA LEU A 20 -14.54 -3.60 -61.64
C LEU A 20 -13.06 -3.94 -61.80
N GLU A 21 -12.33 -4.09 -60.69
CA GLU A 21 -10.93 -4.56 -60.69
C GLU A 21 -10.85 -6.00 -61.23
N ASP A 22 -11.76 -6.89 -60.82
CA ASP A 22 -11.84 -8.27 -61.29
C ASP A 22 -12.17 -8.36 -62.80
N MET A 23 -12.91 -7.37 -63.34
CA MET A 23 -13.15 -7.23 -64.79
C MET A 23 -11.94 -6.69 -65.57
N GLY A 24 -10.87 -6.26 -64.89
CA GLY A 24 -9.62 -5.80 -65.49
C GLY A 24 -9.52 -4.29 -65.68
N PHE A 25 -10.42 -3.49 -65.11
CA PHE A 25 -10.28 -2.04 -65.11
C PHE A 25 -9.28 -1.59 -64.04
N SER A 26 -8.53 -0.52 -64.30
CA SER A 26 -7.61 0.02 -63.31
C SER A 26 -8.37 0.59 -62.10
N MET A 27 -7.84 0.36 -60.90
CA MET A 27 -8.43 0.82 -59.64
C MET A 27 -8.74 2.33 -59.65
N ALA A 28 -7.85 3.13 -60.24
CA ALA A 28 -8.05 4.58 -60.37
C ALA A 28 -9.26 4.92 -61.26
N ARG A 29 -9.37 4.28 -62.43
CA ARG A 29 -10.46 4.53 -63.37
C ARG A 29 -11.79 4.01 -62.84
N ALA A 30 -11.79 2.87 -62.16
CA ALA A 30 -12.95 2.33 -61.47
C ALA A 30 -13.44 3.24 -60.34
N ALA A 31 -12.52 3.81 -59.54
CA ALA A 31 -12.87 4.76 -58.49
C ALA A 31 -13.49 6.05 -59.04
N TRP A 32 -12.92 6.62 -60.12
CA TRP A 32 -13.50 7.79 -60.79
C TRP A 32 -14.86 7.48 -61.41
N ALA A 33 -15.03 6.30 -62.01
CA ALA A 33 -16.30 5.89 -62.60
C ALA A 33 -17.39 5.70 -61.56
N LEU A 34 -17.05 5.14 -60.40
CA LEU A 34 -17.98 4.98 -59.30
C LEU A 34 -18.37 6.33 -58.67
N HIS A 35 -17.43 7.27 -58.61
CA HIS A 35 -17.73 8.64 -58.18
C HIS A 35 -18.73 9.34 -59.10
N HIS A 36 -18.47 9.33 -60.42
CA HIS A 36 -19.30 10.04 -61.39
C HIS A 36 -20.62 9.33 -61.69
N SER A 37 -20.68 8.00 -61.55
CA SER A 37 -21.93 7.24 -61.59
C SER A 37 -22.71 7.30 -60.27
N GLY A 38 -22.14 7.88 -59.21
CA GLY A 38 -22.79 8.04 -57.90
C GLY A 38 -22.98 6.73 -57.14
N ASN A 39 -22.08 5.75 -57.33
CA ASN A 39 -22.14 4.42 -56.73
C ASN A 39 -23.47 3.67 -56.99
N SER A 40 -24.17 3.95 -58.09
CA SER A 40 -25.53 3.44 -58.31
C SER A 40 -25.59 1.98 -58.75
N SER A 41 -24.69 1.55 -59.64
CA SER A 41 -24.60 0.17 -60.14
C SER A 41 -23.30 -0.06 -60.90
N LEU A 42 -22.90 -1.34 -61.03
CA LEU A 42 -21.73 -1.75 -61.82
C LEU A 42 -21.83 -1.29 -63.28
N GLU A 43 -22.96 -1.53 -63.93
CA GLU A 43 -23.19 -1.21 -65.34
C GLU A 43 -23.09 0.29 -65.64
N ALA A 44 -23.56 1.14 -64.71
CA ALA A 44 -23.46 2.59 -64.84
C ALA A 44 -22.00 3.07 -64.77
N ALA A 45 -21.19 2.45 -63.90
CA ALA A 45 -19.76 2.72 -63.83
C ALA A 45 -19.03 2.26 -65.10
N VAL A 46 -19.33 1.07 -65.62
CA VAL A 46 -18.74 0.56 -66.87
C VAL A 46 -19.09 1.45 -68.06
N ASN A 47 -20.34 1.88 -68.20
CA ASN A 47 -20.74 2.80 -69.27
C ASN A 47 -19.97 4.13 -69.19
N TRP A 48 -19.78 4.67 -67.99
CA TRP A 48 -18.98 5.89 -67.80
C TRP A 48 -17.51 5.69 -68.20
N ILE A 49 -16.91 4.53 -67.88
CA ILE A 49 -15.54 4.18 -68.27
C ILE A 49 -15.39 4.16 -69.78
N ILE A 50 -16.36 3.58 -70.49
CA ILE A 50 -16.36 3.48 -71.96
C ILE A 50 -16.44 4.88 -72.59
N ASP A 51 -17.31 5.74 -72.07
CA ASP A 51 -17.50 7.10 -72.59
C ASP A 51 -16.25 8.00 -72.37
N HIS A 52 -15.38 7.66 -71.40
CA HIS A 52 -14.21 8.45 -71.00
C HIS A 52 -12.87 7.68 -71.14
N GLU A 53 -12.82 6.64 -71.98
CA GLU A 53 -11.66 5.73 -72.10
C GLU A 53 -10.37 6.44 -72.55
N ASN A 54 -10.48 7.52 -73.32
CA ASN A 54 -9.34 8.25 -73.91
C ASN A 54 -8.77 9.38 -73.04
N GLU A 55 -9.34 9.60 -71.85
CA GLU A 55 -8.93 10.70 -70.98
C GLU A 55 -7.87 10.22 -69.96
N SER A 56 -6.60 10.54 -70.25
CA SER A 56 -5.46 10.14 -69.40
C SER A 56 -5.47 10.78 -68.01
N GLN A 57 -6.33 11.78 -67.78
CA GLN A 57 -6.47 12.46 -66.50
C GLN A 57 -7.04 11.55 -65.40
N PHE A 58 -7.73 10.46 -65.77
CA PHE A 58 -8.36 9.52 -64.83
C PHE A 58 -7.53 8.26 -64.54
N GLU A 59 -6.28 8.20 -65.00
CA GLU A 59 -5.35 7.12 -64.63
C GLU A 59 -4.66 7.37 -63.29
N ASN A 60 -4.68 8.60 -62.79
CA ASN A 60 -4.10 8.96 -61.51
C ASN A 60 -5.05 8.58 -60.36
N MET A 61 -4.50 7.86 -59.38
CA MET A 61 -5.24 7.39 -58.20
C MET A 61 -5.76 8.57 -57.36
N PRO A 62 -7.09 8.73 -57.20
CA PRO A 62 -7.64 9.72 -56.29
C PRO A 62 -7.49 9.28 -54.83
N LEU A 63 -7.58 10.23 -53.89
CA LEU A 63 -7.62 9.92 -52.47
C LEU A 63 -9.03 9.39 -52.13
N VAL A 64 -9.15 8.08 -51.92
CA VAL A 64 -10.44 7.40 -51.68
C VAL A 64 -10.70 7.26 -50.19
N GLU A 65 -11.83 7.79 -49.72
CA GLU A 65 -12.38 7.46 -48.39
C GLU A 65 -13.30 6.25 -48.55
N PHE A 66 -12.85 5.11 -48.02
CA PHE A 66 -13.60 3.87 -48.09
C PHE A 66 -14.75 3.89 -47.08
N ASN A 67 -15.96 4.12 -47.56
CA ASN A 67 -17.16 3.80 -46.78
C ASN A 67 -17.35 2.28 -46.81
N ILE A 68 -16.74 1.63 -45.83
CA ILE A 68 -17.02 0.23 -45.51
C ILE A 68 -18.45 0.19 -44.99
N GLU A 69 -19.43 0.03 -45.88
CA GLU A 69 -20.63 -0.70 -45.51
C GLU A 69 -20.14 -2.09 -45.11
N ILE A 70 -20.00 -2.29 -43.80
CA ILE A 70 -19.72 -3.58 -43.20
C ILE A 70 -20.89 -4.46 -43.62
N GLU A 71 -20.67 -5.21 -44.69
CA GLU A 71 -21.47 -6.37 -45.06
C GLU A 71 -21.44 -7.27 -43.83
N SER A 72 -22.52 -7.16 -43.05
CA SER A 72 -22.75 -7.95 -41.86
C SER A 72 -22.53 -9.41 -42.28
N PRO A 73 -21.63 -10.16 -41.62
CA PRO A 73 -21.31 -11.52 -42.05
C PRO A 73 -22.61 -12.30 -42.16
N ASN A 74 -22.93 -12.78 -43.36
CA ASN A 74 -24.05 -13.67 -43.58
C ASN A 74 -23.92 -14.85 -42.57
N PRO A 75 -24.93 -15.09 -41.71
CA PRO A 75 -24.90 -16.11 -40.70
C PRO A 75 -25.18 -17.47 -41.36
N SER A 76 -24.19 -17.98 -42.07
CA SER A 76 -24.26 -19.31 -42.66
C SER A 76 -23.21 -20.18 -41.98
N ASP A 77 -23.74 -21.06 -41.12
CA ASP A 77 -23.13 -22.31 -40.62
C ASP A 77 -22.27 -22.29 -39.35
N ASP A 78 -22.54 -21.37 -38.42
CA ASP A 78 -22.43 -21.72 -37.00
C ASP A 78 -23.83 -22.14 -36.53
N THR A 79 -24.02 -23.43 -36.20
CA THR A 79 -25.26 -23.98 -35.64
C THR A 79 -25.79 -23.00 -34.59
N ALA A 80 -26.94 -22.35 -34.83
CA ALA A 80 -27.46 -21.28 -33.95
C ALA A 80 -27.50 -21.68 -32.45
N GLU A 81 -27.57 -22.98 -32.19
CA GLU A 81 -27.49 -23.58 -30.86
C GLU A 81 -26.13 -23.39 -30.16
N THR A 82 -25.00 -23.45 -30.87
CA THR A 82 -23.64 -23.29 -30.29
C THR A 82 -23.30 -21.82 -30.04
N SER A 83 -23.81 -20.89 -30.86
CA SER A 83 -23.63 -19.45 -30.66
C SER A 83 -24.46 -18.95 -29.47
N HIS A 84 -25.73 -19.41 -29.34
CA HIS A 84 -26.54 -19.13 -28.16
C HIS A 84 -25.97 -19.74 -26.88
N ALA A 85 -25.35 -20.93 -26.95
CA ALA A 85 -24.66 -21.53 -25.80
C ALA A 85 -23.46 -20.69 -25.34
N ARG A 86 -22.58 -20.28 -26.26
CA ARG A 86 -21.42 -19.42 -25.96
C ARG A 86 -21.85 -18.05 -25.40
N ALA A 87 -22.91 -17.46 -25.95
CA ALA A 87 -23.44 -16.18 -25.47
C ALA A 87 -24.03 -16.27 -24.04
N LYS A 88 -24.72 -17.38 -23.72
CA LYS A 88 -25.22 -17.64 -22.37
C LYS A 88 -24.09 -17.86 -21.38
N GLU A 89 -23.06 -18.60 -21.76
CA GLU A 89 -21.88 -18.84 -20.91
C GLU A 89 -21.15 -17.53 -20.57
N LEU A 90 -20.88 -16.68 -21.57
CA LEU A 90 -20.27 -15.36 -21.35
C LEU A 90 -21.14 -14.47 -20.45
N SER A 91 -22.46 -14.54 -20.61
CA SER A 91 -23.40 -13.79 -19.76
C SER A 91 -23.38 -14.28 -18.30
N GLU A 92 -23.31 -15.59 -18.07
CA GLU A 92 -23.21 -16.17 -16.74
C GLU A 92 -21.85 -15.88 -16.08
N GLN A 93 -20.75 -15.93 -16.83
CA GLN A 93 -19.43 -15.54 -16.35
C GLN A 93 -19.42 -14.05 -15.95
N ALA A 94 -20.02 -13.18 -16.77
CA ALA A 94 -20.15 -11.76 -16.45
C ALA A 94 -21.01 -11.53 -15.19
N ARG A 95 -22.08 -12.32 -14.97
CA ARG A 95 -22.90 -12.26 -13.76
C ARG A 95 -22.11 -12.68 -12.52
N LYS A 96 -21.40 -13.81 -12.58
CA LYS A 96 -20.55 -14.32 -11.49
C LYS A 96 -19.45 -13.31 -11.13
N LEU A 97 -18.80 -12.71 -12.11
CA LEU A 97 -17.77 -11.70 -11.87
C LEU A 97 -18.34 -10.45 -11.17
N ARG A 98 -19.53 -9.99 -11.57
CA ARG A 98 -20.20 -8.85 -10.92
C ARG A 98 -20.56 -9.17 -9.46
N GLU A 99 -21.09 -10.35 -9.20
CA GLU A 99 -21.44 -10.83 -7.86
C GLU A 99 -20.21 -11.00 -6.96
N GLU A 100 -19.13 -11.60 -7.47
CA GLU A 100 -17.86 -11.72 -6.73
C GLU A 100 -17.25 -10.35 -6.40
N GLN A 101 -17.28 -9.42 -7.36
CA GLN A 101 -16.83 -8.04 -7.11
C GLN A 101 -17.70 -7.34 -6.06
N GLU A 102 -19.02 -7.52 -6.10
CA GLU A 102 -19.93 -6.92 -5.12
C GLU A 102 -19.70 -7.48 -3.71
N THR A 103 -19.60 -8.81 -3.56
CA THR A 103 -19.28 -9.42 -2.26
C THR A 103 -17.89 -9.02 -1.77
N LYS A 104 -16.91 -8.80 -2.65
CA LYS A 104 -15.60 -8.31 -2.27
C LYS A 104 -15.67 -6.86 -1.78
N ARG A 105 -16.38 -5.98 -2.50
CA ARG A 105 -16.62 -4.59 -2.10
C ARG A 105 -17.34 -4.52 -0.75
N GLU A 106 -18.31 -5.38 -0.51
CA GLU A 106 -19.03 -5.43 0.77
C GLU A 106 -18.12 -5.85 1.94
N ARG A 107 -17.29 -6.88 1.73
CA ARG A 107 -16.26 -7.28 2.71
C ARG A 107 -15.23 -6.18 2.95
N GLU A 108 -14.89 -5.39 1.95
CA GLU A 108 -13.98 -4.25 2.09
C GLU A 108 -14.61 -3.12 2.90
N ARG A 109 -15.87 -2.75 2.64
CA ARG A 109 -16.61 -1.76 3.45
C ARG A 109 -16.70 -2.18 4.91
N GLU A 110 -17.00 -3.46 5.19
CA GLU A 110 -17.08 -3.95 6.56
C GLU A 110 -15.70 -3.97 7.25
N LYS A 111 -14.63 -4.32 6.52
CA LYS A 111 -13.25 -4.20 7.03
C LYS A 111 -12.87 -2.76 7.30
N GLU A 112 -13.32 -1.81 6.48
CA GLU A 112 -13.05 -0.39 6.65
C GLU A 112 -13.76 0.17 7.88
N ARG A 113 -15.01 -0.21 8.14
CA ARG A 113 -15.72 0.15 9.39
C ARG A 113 -14.94 -0.32 10.62
N ILE A 114 -14.47 -1.58 10.62
CA ILE A 114 -13.69 -2.14 11.73
C ILE A 114 -12.35 -1.42 11.86
N ARG A 115 -11.68 -1.15 10.73
CA ARG A 115 -10.40 -0.43 10.68
C ARG A 115 -10.56 0.98 11.23
N ALA A 116 -11.57 1.72 10.80
CA ALA A 116 -11.86 3.07 11.27
C ALA A 116 -12.11 3.11 12.79
N GLY A 117 -12.87 2.14 13.32
CA GLY A 117 -13.07 2.02 14.77
C GLY A 117 -11.78 1.74 15.53
N LYS A 118 -10.93 0.85 15.01
CA LYS A 118 -9.63 0.52 15.62
C LYS A 118 -8.65 1.69 15.51
N GLU A 119 -8.61 2.37 14.38
CA GLU A 119 -7.76 3.51 14.11
C GLU A 119 -8.10 4.67 15.04
N LEU A 120 -9.38 4.99 15.20
CA LEU A 120 -9.83 6.00 16.16
C LEU A 120 -9.33 5.71 17.60
N MET A 121 -9.42 4.46 18.03
CA MET A 121 -8.95 4.03 19.35
C MET A 121 -7.43 4.09 19.47
N GLU A 122 -6.68 3.72 18.43
CA GLU A 122 -5.22 3.81 18.42
C GLU A 122 -4.74 5.27 18.39
N THR A 123 -5.37 6.13 17.59
CA THR A 123 -5.08 7.57 17.59
C THR A 123 -5.28 8.17 18.98
N LYS A 124 -6.36 7.80 19.68
CA LYS A 124 -6.61 8.22 21.06
C LYS A 124 -5.49 7.74 22.00
N ARG A 125 -5.08 6.47 21.88
CA ARG A 125 -4.01 5.88 22.70
C ARG A 125 -2.66 6.58 22.49
N ILE A 126 -2.31 6.86 21.25
CA ILE A 126 -1.07 7.57 20.88
C ILE A 126 -1.09 9.00 21.43
N ALA A 127 -2.23 9.70 21.36
CA ALA A 127 -2.36 11.05 21.89
C ALA A 127 -2.15 11.07 23.43
N GLU A 128 -2.77 10.15 24.16
CA GLU A 128 -2.61 10.01 25.61
C GLU A 128 -1.17 9.63 26.00
N GLU A 129 -0.55 8.71 25.27
CA GLU A 129 0.85 8.32 25.51
C GLU A 129 1.81 9.49 25.27
N ASN A 130 1.58 10.26 24.21
CA ASN A 130 2.37 11.46 23.93
C ASN A 130 2.22 12.52 25.02
N GLU A 131 1.01 12.74 25.52
CA GLU A 131 0.77 13.66 26.65
C GLU A 131 1.48 13.18 27.92
N ARG A 132 1.39 11.89 28.23
CA ARG A 132 2.10 11.29 29.37
C ARG A 132 3.61 11.43 29.22
N LYS A 133 4.14 11.20 28.02
CA LYS A 133 5.57 11.35 27.71
C LYS A 133 6.03 12.78 27.91
N ARG A 134 5.24 13.78 27.48
CA ARG A 134 5.51 15.20 27.73
C ARG A 134 5.54 15.52 29.22
N ASN A 135 4.56 15.04 29.98
CA ASN A 135 4.52 15.23 31.44
C ASN A 135 5.73 14.63 32.15
N ILE A 136 6.11 13.40 31.79
CA ILE A 136 7.29 12.74 32.38
C ILE A 136 8.58 13.50 32.03
N ALA A 137 8.72 13.95 30.78
CA ALA A 137 9.87 14.72 30.34
C ALA A 137 10.01 16.03 31.12
N LEU A 138 8.90 16.75 31.35
CA LEU A 138 8.88 17.98 32.15
C LEU A 138 9.32 17.73 33.59
N ARG A 139 8.76 16.71 34.26
CA ARG A 139 9.16 16.37 35.64
C ARG A 139 10.61 15.93 35.74
N LYS A 140 11.15 15.27 34.70
CA LYS A 140 12.55 14.89 34.66
C LYS A 140 13.45 16.11 34.45
N ALA A 141 13.10 17.00 33.53
CA ALA A 141 13.84 18.24 33.30
C ALA A 141 13.90 19.11 34.55
N GLU A 142 12.76 19.30 35.24
CA GLU A 142 12.69 20.05 36.50
C GLU A 142 13.63 19.46 37.57
N LYS A 143 13.59 18.13 37.76
CA LYS A 143 14.50 17.44 38.70
C LYS A 143 15.97 17.57 38.32
N ASP A 144 16.28 17.46 37.03
CA ASP A 144 17.64 17.56 36.53
C ASP A 144 18.16 19.00 36.67
N GLU A 145 17.32 20.01 36.50
CA GLU A 145 17.64 21.42 36.76
C GLU A 145 17.85 21.70 38.26
N GLU A 146 16.98 21.16 39.12
CA GLU A 146 17.17 21.26 40.58
C GLU A 146 18.50 20.61 41.00
N LYS A 147 18.82 19.43 40.44
CA LYS A 147 20.08 18.73 40.71
C LYS A 147 21.28 19.56 40.25
N LYS A 148 21.24 20.12 39.03
CA LYS A 148 22.29 21.02 38.53
C LYS A 148 22.46 22.26 39.41
N ALA A 149 21.37 22.85 39.89
CA ALA A 149 21.43 23.98 40.81
C ALA A 149 22.08 23.61 42.15
N ARG A 150 21.72 22.44 42.72
CA ARG A 150 22.33 21.91 43.94
C ARG A 150 23.81 21.63 43.77
N GLU A 151 24.22 21.03 42.65
CA GLU A 151 25.64 20.79 42.32
C GLU A 151 26.41 22.10 42.18
N LYS A 152 25.81 23.13 41.56
CA LYS A 152 26.41 24.46 41.45
C LYS A 152 26.63 25.12 42.82
N ILE A 153 25.69 24.96 43.74
CA ILE A 153 25.83 25.44 45.13
C ILE A 153 26.94 24.67 45.85
N MET A 154 26.95 23.34 45.72
CA MET A 154 28.00 22.49 46.31
C MET A 154 29.40 22.89 45.85
N LEU A 155 29.58 23.17 44.55
CA LEU A 155 30.84 23.65 44.01
C LEU A 155 31.23 25.02 44.57
N LYS A 156 30.27 25.96 44.67
CA LYS A 156 30.53 27.27 45.30
C LYS A 156 30.96 27.14 46.77
N VAL A 157 30.29 26.28 47.54
CA VAL A 157 30.65 26.05 48.95
C VAL A 157 32.03 25.41 49.06
N ASN A 158 32.37 24.46 48.18
CA ASN A 158 33.70 23.86 48.16
C ASN A 158 34.78 24.90 47.83
N ALA A 159 34.54 25.73 46.81
CA ALA A 159 35.45 26.81 46.45
C ALA A 159 35.66 27.82 47.60
N ASP A 160 34.59 28.27 48.27
CA ASP A 160 34.68 29.15 49.45
C ASP A 160 35.44 28.49 50.60
N LYS A 161 35.22 27.19 50.83
CA LYS A 161 35.99 26.42 51.83
C LYS A 161 37.48 26.39 51.50
N LEU A 162 37.85 26.16 50.23
CA LEU A 162 39.25 26.15 49.79
C LEU A 162 39.88 27.55 49.88
N GLU A 163 39.15 28.59 49.48
CA GLU A 163 39.62 29.98 49.56
C GLU A 163 39.82 30.43 51.01
N ARG A 164 38.88 30.09 51.89
CA ARG A 164 39.00 30.34 53.33
C ARG A 164 40.20 29.60 53.93
N LYS A 165 40.41 28.34 53.56
CA LYS A 165 41.58 27.56 53.99
C LYS A 165 42.88 28.22 53.52
N ARG A 166 42.93 28.72 52.28
CA ARG A 166 44.07 29.48 51.74
C ARG A 166 44.28 30.81 52.48
N ARG A 167 43.22 31.55 52.80
CA ARG A 167 43.29 32.88 53.42
C ARG A 167 43.63 32.84 54.92
N LEU A 168 43.26 31.78 55.63
CA LEU A 168 43.64 31.52 57.02
C LEU A 168 45.09 31.04 57.19
N GLY A 169 45.88 30.99 56.10
CA GLY A 169 47.32 30.76 56.17
C GLY A 169 47.69 29.34 56.59
N LEU A 170 46.80 28.36 56.43
CA LEU A 170 47.16 26.95 56.65
C LEU A 170 47.92 26.43 55.41
N PRO A 171 49.15 25.91 55.56
CA PRO A 171 49.95 25.49 54.41
C PRO A 171 49.24 24.38 53.64
N THR A 172 49.38 24.40 52.31
CA THR A 172 49.18 23.23 51.47
C THR A 172 50.29 22.24 51.75
N GLU A 173 50.24 21.55 52.89
CA GLU A 173 51.01 20.32 53.07
C GLU A 173 50.37 19.29 52.14
N THR A 174 51.08 18.95 51.07
CA THR A 174 51.10 17.56 50.64
C THR A 174 51.53 16.75 51.85
N GLU A 175 50.69 15.82 52.33
CA GLU A 175 51.10 14.43 52.59
C GLU A 175 50.10 13.65 53.46
N SER A 176 49.90 12.41 53.01
CA SER A 176 49.47 11.27 53.81
C SER A 176 50.38 11.05 55.02
N ALA A 177 49.78 10.73 56.18
CA ALA A 177 50.13 9.62 57.10
C ALA A 177 49.61 9.94 58.53
N SER A 178 48.59 9.27 59.08
CA SER A 178 48.55 7.91 59.68
C SER A 178 48.67 7.91 61.20
N THR A 179 47.61 7.48 61.89
CA THR A 179 47.60 6.83 63.23
C THR A 179 46.18 6.31 63.46
N SER A 180 45.84 5.08 63.83
CA SER A 180 46.53 3.78 63.93
C SER A 180 45.44 2.74 64.29
N ASN A 181 45.34 1.65 63.55
CA ASN A 181 45.07 0.25 63.95
C ASN A 181 44.25 -0.55 62.90
N PRO A 182 44.58 -1.84 62.69
CA PRO A 182 44.21 -2.58 61.49
C PRO A 182 42.91 -3.37 61.70
N VAL A 183 41.98 -3.26 60.74
CA VAL A 183 40.90 -4.25 60.59
C VAL A 183 40.88 -4.68 59.12
N SER A 184 40.90 -6.00 58.97
CA SER A 184 41.09 -6.80 57.77
C SER A 184 40.33 -6.33 56.52
N PRO A 185 40.86 -6.57 55.30
CA PRO A 185 40.11 -6.34 54.08
C PRO A 185 38.96 -7.36 53.96
N LEU A 186 37.74 -6.92 54.27
CA LEU A 186 36.53 -7.62 53.83
C LEU A 186 36.01 -6.89 52.60
N ASP A 187 36.11 -7.57 51.46
CA ASP A 187 35.42 -7.29 50.21
C ASP A 187 33.95 -6.85 50.45
N PRO A 188 33.52 -5.67 49.99
CA PRO A 188 32.11 -5.36 49.83
C PRO A 188 31.77 -5.27 48.33
N LYS A 189 32.14 -6.29 47.55
CA LYS A 189 31.33 -6.69 46.39
C LYS A 189 30.05 -7.36 46.88
N ARG A 190 29.18 -6.63 47.59
CA ARG A 190 27.76 -6.96 47.71
C ARG A 190 27.00 -5.84 48.40
N ILE A 191 25.87 -5.48 47.77
CA ILE A 191 24.69 -4.84 48.36
C ILE A 191 24.74 -3.29 48.37
N VAL A 192 24.81 -2.72 47.17
CA VAL A 192 23.88 -1.61 46.83
C VAL A 192 22.52 -2.27 46.62
N MET A 193 21.81 -2.60 47.71
CA MET A 193 20.40 -2.90 47.60
C MET A 193 19.66 -1.58 47.59
N SER A 194 19.27 -1.14 46.39
CA SER A 194 18.13 -0.24 46.24
C SER A 194 17.02 -0.77 47.14
N SER A 195 16.65 0.00 48.15
CA SER A 195 15.53 -0.34 49.02
C SER A 195 14.31 -0.58 48.11
N PRO A 196 13.78 -1.82 48.02
CA PRO A 196 12.65 -2.07 47.14
C PRO A 196 11.50 -1.26 47.70
N SER A 197 10.93 -0.39 46.87
CA SER A 197 9.75 0.39 47.27
C SER A 197 8.72 -0.56 47.89
N VAL A 198 7.99 -0.10 48.91
CA VAL A 198 6.98 -0.90 49.63
C VAL A 198 5.97 -1.58 48.69
N VAL A 199 5.77 -1.03 47.48
CA VAL A 199 4.98 -1.61 46.39
C VAL A 199 5.60 -2.91 45.84
N SER A 200 6.92 -2.94 45.62
CA SER A 200 7.66 -4.12 45.13
C SER A 200 7.63 -5.26 46.14
N LYS A 201 7.79 -4.96 47.44
CA LYS A 201 7.75 -6.00 48.48
C LYS A 201 6.37 -6.63 48.63
N ALA A 202 5.32 -5.82 48.52
CA ALA A 202 3.94 -6.31 48.52
C ALA A 202 3.64 -7.16 47.28
N GLU A 203 4.20 -6.84 46.12
CA GLU A 203 4.03 -7.60 44.88
C GLU A 203 4.77 -8.95 44.91
N GLU A 204 5.99 -8.98 45.44
CA GLU A 204 6.73 -10.22 45.72
C GLU A 204 5.95 -11.15 46.65
N MET A 205 5.38 -10.63 47.73
CA MET A 205 4.55 -11.41 48.65
C MET A 205 3.29 -11.96 47.96
N ARG A 206 2.64 -11.16 47.11
CA ARG A 206 1.49 -11.62 46.32
C ARG A 206 1.88 -12.74 45.36
N GLU A 207 3.04 -12.63 44.69
CA GLU A 207 3.49 -13.69 43.78
C GLU A 207 3.89 -14.97 44.51
N CYS A 208 4.52 -14.87 45.68
CA CYS A 208 4.81 -16.02 46.54
C CYS A 208 3.53 -16.78 46.92
N LEU A 209 2.48 -16.07 47.34
CA LEU A 209 1.19 -16.68 47.67
C LEU A 209 0.49 -17.30 46.44
N ARG A 210 0.60 -16.68 45.25
CA ARG A 210 0.08 -17.26 44.00
C ARG A 210 0.82 -18.54 43.64
N SER A 211 2.15 -18.56 43.76
CA SER A 211 2.97 -19.75 43.51
C SER A 211 2.62 -20.91 44.45
N LEU A 212 2.49 -20.64 45.75
CA LEU A 212 2.11 -21.67 46.73
C LEU A 212 0.76 -22.33 46.40
N ARG A 213 -0.22 -21.52 45.97
CA ARG A 213 -1.54 -22.01 45.55
C ARG A 213 -1.47 -22.89 44.30
N ARG A 214 -0.66 -22.51 43.31
CA ARG A 214 -0.43 -23.32 42.10
C ARG A 214 0.22 -24.66 42.46
N ASN A 215 1.25 -24.64 43.28
CA ASN A 215 1.95 -25.84 43.75
C ASN A 215 1.01 -26.80 44.51
N HIS A 216 0.15 -26.27 45.38
CA HIS A 216 -0.86 -27.09 46.06
C HIS A 216 -1.85 -27.74 45.09
N LYS A 217 -2.29 -27.01 44.06
CA LYS A 217 -3.19 -27.53 43.02
C LYS A 217 -2.52 -28.63 42.20
N VAL A 218 -1.24 -28.45 41.85
CA VAL A 218 -0.44 -29.47 41.15
C VAL A 218 -0.26 -30.72 42.03
N ARG A 219 0.11 -30.57 43.31
CA ARG A 219 0.24 -31.69 44.25
C ARG A 219 -1.08 -32.45 44.44
N LYS A 220 -2.21 -31.74 44.52
CA LYS A 220 -3.55 -32.37 44.58
C LYS A 220 -3.87 -33.17 43.32
N ARG A 221 -3.59 -32.61 42.14
CA ARG A 221 -3.76 -33.32 40.86
C ARG A 221 -2.88 -34.56 40.78
N TYR A 222 -1.62 -34.45 41.19
CA TYR A 222 -0.69 -35.58 41.21
C TYR A 222 -1.18 -36.70 42.15
N ARG A 223 -1.64 -36.34 43.35
CA ARG A 223 -2.22 -37.31 44.30
C ARG A 223 -3.48 -37.98 43.75
N MET A 224 -4.34 -37.24 43.06
CA MET A 224 -5.54 -37.79 42.41
C MET A 224 -5.16 -38.79 41.33
N ILE A 225 -4.16 -38.46 40.49
CA ILE A 225 -3.66 -39.36 39.44
C ILE A 225 -3.06 -40.64 40.03
N GLN A 226 -2.30 -40.54 41.13
CA GLN A 226 -1.75 -41.72 41.80
C GLN A 226 -2.85 -42.61 42.38
N LYS A 227 -3.87 -42.03 43.03
CA LYS A 227 -5.00 -42.77 43.56
C LYS A 227 -5.80 -43.50 42.47
N THR A 228 -6.00 -42.88 41.31
CA THR A 228 -6.66 -43.53 40.16
C THR A 228 -5.83 -44.64 39.50
N LYS A 229 -4.51 -44.66 39.70
CA LYS A 229 -3.64 -45.73 39.21
C LYS A 229 -3.58 -46.93 40.16
N GLU A 230 -3.79 -46.70 41.45
CA GLU A 230 -3.78 -47.72 42.50
C GLU A 230 -5.14 -48.45 42.61
N GLU A 231 -6.22 -47.84 42.10
CA GLU A 231 -7.57 -48.42 42.00
C GLU A 231 -7.82 -49.23 40.69
N ARG A 232 -6.80 -49.41 39.83
CA ARG A 232 -6.84 -50.26 38.62
C ARG A 232 -5.91 -51.45 38.76
#